data_AF-A0A922YQV1-F1
#
_entry.id   AF-A0A922YQV1-F1
#
_cell.length_a   1.000
_cell.length_b   1.000
_cell.length_c   1.000
_cell.angle_alpha   90.00
_cell.angle_beta   90.00
_cell.angle_gamma   90.00
#
_symmetry.space_group_name_H-M   'P 1'
#
loop_
_entity.id
_entity.type
_entity.pdbx_description
1 polymer ?
#
loop_
_entity_poly.entity_id
_entity_poly.type
_entity_poly.pdbx_seq_one_letter_code
_entity_poly.pdbx_strand_id
1 'polypeptide(L)' 'MPPMEEIGHAMFSTAIGVCGIAWGSHGVLAVQLPEADAPGTRLRLLKGLPPLPEAAPPTSIH' A
#
# COMPACT_ATOMS: atom_id res chain seq x y z
N MET A 1 -2.09 -19.94 -16.25
CA MET A 1 -1.50 -19.01 -15.26
C MET A 1 -2.65 -18.39 -14.51
N PRO A 2 -2.76 -18.53 -13.17
CA PRO A 2 -3.74 -17.74 -12.42
C PRO A 2 -3.46 -16.24 -12.68
N PRO A 3 -4.47 -15.35 -12.60
CA PRO A 3 -4.21 -13.92 -12.67
C PRO A 3 -3.16 -13.61 -11.61
N MET A 4 -2.13 -12.83 -12.00
CA MET A 4 -1.12 -12.33 -11.09
C MET A 4 -1.86 -11.83 -9.85
N GLU A 5 -1.65 -12.49 -8.72
CA GLU A 5 -2.28 -12.16 -7.45
C GLU A 5 -2.23 -10.63 -7.29
N GLU A 6 -3.39 -10.01 -7.12
CA GLU A 6 -3.54 -8.56 -7.15
C GLU A 6 -2.85 -7.96 -5.92
N ILE A 7 -1.53 -7.83 -6.02
CA ILE A 7 -0.65 -7.31 -4.98
C ILE A 7 -0.28 -5.89 -5.38
N GLY A 8 -0.30 -4.97 -4.42
CA GLY A 8 -0.02 -3.58 -4.70
C GLY A 8 0.08 -2.74 -3.45
N HIS A 9 0.45 -1.49 -3.65
CA HIS A 9 0.31 -0.45 -2.64
C HIS A 9 -0.27 0.82 -3.26
N ALA A 10 -0.89 1.64 -2.42
CA ALA A 10 -1.41 2.93 -2.79
C ALA A 10 -1.05 3.95 -1.70
N MET A 11 -0.67 5.15 -2.13
CA MET A 11 -0.45 6.29 -1.26
C MET A 11 -1.61 7.27 -1.41
N PHE A 12 -2.12 7.81 -0.32
CA PHE A 12 -3.25 8.74 -0.34
C PHE A 12 -3.08 9.86 0.68
N SER A 13 -3.39 11.08 0.26
CA SER A 13 -3.36 12.25 1.13
C SER A 13 -4.57 12.26 2.07
N THR A 14 -4.32 12.50 3.34
CA THR A 14 -5.34 12.69 4.37
C THR A 14 -5.18 14.06 5.03
N ALA A 15 -6.14 14.45 5.87
CA ALA A 15 -6.09 15.71 6.62
C ALA A 15 -4.87 15.81 7.56
N ILE A 16 -4.27 14.67 7.93
CA ILE A 16 -3.12 14.59 8.84
C ILE A 16 -1.79 14.29 8.11
N GLY A 17 -1.81 14.18 6.78
CA GLY A 17 -0.62 13.88 5.97
C GLY A 17 -0.83 12.71 5.00
N VAL A 18 0.25 12.27 4.33
CA VAL A 18 0.19 11.17 3.36
C VAL A 18 0.26 9.82 4.09
N CYS A 19 -0.79 9.02 3.92
CA CYS A 19 -0.85 7.64 4.37
C CYS A 19 -0.59 6.68 3.21
N GLY A 20 -0.36 5.40 3.52
CA GLY A 20 -0.27 4.36 2.51
C GLY A 20 -0.85 3.03 2.98
N ILE A 21 -1.28 2.21 2.02
CA ILE A 21 -1.80 0.86 2.24
C ILE A 21 -1.15 -0.10 1.25
N ALA A 22 -0.84 -1.30 1.71
CA ALA A 22 -0.30 -2.40 0.91
C ALA A 22 -1.18 -3.63 1.08
N TRP A 23 -1.43 -4.36 -0.01
CA TRP A 23 -2.30 -5.53 -0.03
C TRP A 23 -1.69 -6.66 -0.88
N GLY A 24 -2.21 -7.87 -0.66
CA GLY A 24 -1.94 -9.05 -1.47
C GLY A 24 -3.19 -9.90 -1.63
N SER A 25 -3.03 -11.11 -2.17
CA SER A 25 -4.14 -12.04 -2.46
C SER A 25 -5.00 -12.41 -1.24
N HIS A 26 -4.45 -12.27 -0.03
CA HIS A 26 -5.12 -12.63 1.22
C HIS A 26 -5.63 -11.42 2.02
N GLY A 27 -5.55 -10.21 1.45
CA GLY A 27 -6.02 -8.96 2.08
C GLY A 27 -4.90 -7.95 2.36
N VAL A 28 -5.11 -7.10 3.37
CA VAL A 28 -4.20 -6.01 3.72
C VAL A 28 -2.94 -6.57 4.38
N LEU A 29 -1.77 -6.22 3.83
CA LEU A 29 -0.46 -6.61 4.34
C LEU A 29 0.09 -5.56 5.31
N ALA A 30 -0.09 -4.28 5.00
CA ALA A 30 0.38 -3.18 5.82
C ALA A 30 -0.46 -1.91 5.61
N VAL A 31 -0.54 -1.09 6.65
CA VAL A 31 -1.05 0.28 6.60
C VAL A 31 -0.04 1.16 7.31
N GLN A 32 0.29 2.29 6.71
CA GLN A 32 1.25 3.24 7.24
C GLN A 32 0.59 4.61 7.39
N LEU A 33 0.62 5.12 8.62
CA LEU A 33 0.26 6.50 8.94
C LEU A 33 1.36 7.46 8.49
N PRO A 34 1.08 8.77 8.40
CA PRO A 34 2.05 9.74 7.90
C PRO A 34 3.30 9.73 8.77
N GLU A 35 4.44 9.53 8.13
CA GLU A 35 5.75 9.81 8.71
C GLU A 35 6.08 11.30 8.51
N ALA A 36 7.30 11.70 8.87
CA ALA A 36 7.76 13.09 8.71
C ALA A 36 7.64 13.62 7.27
N ASP A 37 7.74 12.72 6.27
CA ASP A 37 7.54 13.04 4.86
C ASP A 37 6.93 11.86 4.09
N ALA A 38 6.38 12.15 2.90
CA ALA A 38 5.71 11.15 2.06
C ALA A 38 6.65 10.02 1.57
N PRO A 39 7.91 10.28 1.18
CA PRO A 39 8.87 9.22 0.88
C PRO A 39 9.15 8.28 2.06
N GLY A 40 9.22 8.82 3.28
CA GLY A 40 9.39 8.09 4.52
C GLY A 40 8.19 7.18 4.81
N THR A 41 6.97 7.69 4.62
CA THR A 41 5.74 6.86 4.68
C THR A 41 5.85 5.69 3.71
N ARG A 42 6.28 5.91 2.46
CA ARG A 42 6.41 4.83 1.46
C ARG A 42 7.48 3.81 1.84
N LEU A 43 8.65 4.27 2.26
CA LEU A 43 9.75 3.40 2.69
C LEU A 43 9.34 2.53 3.89
N ARG A 44 8.58 3.09 4.83
CA ARG A 44 8.08 2.36 6.00
C ARG A 44 6.98 1.36 5.64
N LEU A 45 6.04 1.74 4.77
CA LEU A 45 4.99 0.86 4.28
C LEU A 45 5.56 -0.39 3.62
N LEU A 46 6.57 -0.23 2.77
CA LEU A 46 7.17 -1.33 1.99
C LEU A 46 8.29 -2.06 2.74
N LYS A 47 8.61 -1.65 3.98
CA LYS A 47 9.72 -2.23 4.73
C LYS A 47 9.44 -3.68 5.09
N GLY A 48 10.21 -4.59 4.51
CA GLY A 48 10.08 -6.03 4.76
C GLY A 48 8.98 -6.71 3.95
N LEU A 49 8.33 -5.98 3.04
CA LEU A 49 7.41 -6.55 2.06
C LEU A 49 8.14 -6.92 0.77
N PRO A 50 7.61 -7.87 -0.02
CA PRO A 50 8.08 -8.08 -1.39
C PRO A 50 7.90 -6.79 -2.23
N PRO A 51 8.56 -6.69 -3.40
CA PRO A 51 8.38 -5.55 -4.29
C PRO A 51 6.92 -5.46 -4.75
N LEU A 52 6.16 -4.55 -4.16
CA LEU A 52 4.76 -4.31 -4.48
C LEU A 52 4.68 -3.12 -5.44
N PRO A 53 4.04 -3.24 -6.61
CA PRO A 53 3.84 -2.12 -7.52
C PRO A 53 2.90 -1.09 -6.89
N GLU A 54 3.06 0.18 -7.27
CA GLU A 54 2.07 1.19 -6.95
C GLU A 54 0.88 1.02 -7.90
N ALA A 55 -0.31 0.81 -7.33
CA ALA A 55 -1.52 0.53 -8.07
C ALA A 55 -2.69 1.28 -7.44
N ALA A 56 -3.75 1.54 -8.23
CA ALA A 56 -5.01 1.95 -7.63
C ALA A 56 -5.56 0.77 -6.81
N PRO A 57 -6.11 0.99 -5.60
CA PRO A 57 -6.76 -0.07 -4.87
C PRO A 57 -7.92 -0.64 -5.72
N PRO A 58 -8.14 -1.95 -5.74
CA PRO A 58 -9.27 -2.55 -6.44
C PRO A 58 -10.58 -1.91 -5.99
N THR A 59 -11.48 -1.67 -6.94
CA THR A 59 -12.78 -1.01 -6.69
C THR A 59 -13.72 -1.79 -5.78
N SER A 60 -13.43 -3.07 -5.50
CA SER A 60 -14.16 -3.88 -4.53
C SER A 60 -13.17 -4.60 -3.62
N ILE A 61 -12.98 -4.07 -2.41
CA ILE A 61 -12.39 -4.82 -1.29
C ILE A 61 -13.57 -5.30 -0.46
N HIS A 62 -13.87 -6.60 -0.53
CA HIS A 62 -14.93 -7.26 0.26
C HIS A 62 -14.43 -7.60 1.66
#